data_AF-A0A965IZN8-F1
#
_entry.id   AF-A0A965IZN8-F1
#
_cell.length_a   1.000
_cell.length_b   1.000
_cell.length_c   1.000
_cell.angle_alpha   90.00
_cell.angle_beta   90.00
_cell.angle_gamma   90.00
#
_symmetry.space_group_name_H-M   'P 1'
#
loop_
_entity.id
_entity.type
_entity.pdbx_description
1 polymer ?
#
loop_
_entity_poly.entity_id
_entity_poly.type
_entity_poly.pdbx_seq_one_letter_code
_entity_poly.pdbx_strand_id
1 'polypeptide(L)'
;MRYKNEFPWRIRVIHDDSTLNAFCTPGGYIYVFTGILKFLDSGDQLAGVLGHEMGHADMRHSTRQMTQMFGVQVLLEVIAGKQDAIKQIGGALIGLKFSRNHEVEADNCSVQYLCPTPYNAAGGAGFFEKIQAMGGAKVPEFLSTHPDPGNRIEVFKAKKQELNCKGIETYKNEYQAMVKLLP
;
A
#
# COMPACT_ATOMS: atom_id res chain seq x y z
N MET A 1 -8.37 6.72 12.34
CA MET A 1 -8.52 5.47 11.56
C MET A 1 -9.81 4.79 11.98
N ARG A 2 -10.71 4.51 11.03
CA ARG A 2 -12.13 4.20 11.31
C ARG A 2 -12.42 2.71 11.33
N TYR A 3 -11.80 1.94 10.46
CA TYR A 3 -12.03 0.52 10.19
C TYR A 3 -10.79 -0.34 10.50
N LYS A 4 -9.75 0.22 11.14
CA LYS A 4 -8.51 -0.48 11.54
C LYS A 4 -8.75 -1.87 12.17
N ASN A 5 -9.80 -2.00 12.99
CA ASN A 5 -10.13 -3.23 13.71
C ASN A 5 -11.29 -4.02 13.07
N GLU A 6 -11.87 -3.54 11.97
CA GLU A 6 -13.00 -4.20 11.32
C GLU A 6 -12.56 -5.23 10.27
N PHE A 7 -11.35 -5.08 9.74
CA PHE A 7 -10.81 -6.01 8.76
C PHE A 7 -9.95 -7.11 9.41
N PRO A 8 -10.16 -8.39 9.04
CA PRO A 8 -9.23 -9.45 9.39
C PRO A 8 -8.01 -9.38 8.46
N TRP A 9 -7.09 -8.46 8.75
CA TRP A 9 -5.91 -8.21 7.92
C TRP A 9 -5.14 -9.50 7.62
N ARG A 10 -4.99 -9.81 6.33
CA ARG A 10 -4.25 -10.98 5.85
C ARG A 10 -3.27 -10.54 4.78
N ILE A 11 -2.00 -10.89 4.99
CA ILE A 11 -0.94 -10.61 4.03
C ILE A 11 -0.65 -11.89 3.24
N ARG A 12 -0.55 -11.75 1.92
CA ARG A 12 -0.15 -12.81 0.98
C ARG A 12 1.05 -12.35 0.19
N VAL A 13 2.06 -13.21 0.09
CA VAL A 13 3.23 -12.95 -0.75
C VAL A 13 3.02 -13.63 -2.09
N ILE A 14 3.20 -12.87 -3.18
CA ILE A 14 3.14 -13.36 -4.55
C ILE A 14 4.59 -13.49 -5.06
N HIS A 15 4.97 -14.67 -5.51
CA HIS A 15 6.31 -14.90 -6.05
C HIS A 15 6.41 -14.35 -7.48
N ASP A 16 7.00 -13.17 -7.59
CA ASP A 16 7.37 -12.49 -8.82
C ASP A 16 8.35 -11.36 -8.49
N ASP A 17 9.62 -11.62 -8.78
CA ASP A 17 10.73 -10.70 -8.49
C ASP A 17 10.79 -9.49 -9.44
N SER A 18 10.09 -9.58 -10.58
CA SER A 18 10.10 -8.52 -11.58
C SER A 18 9.09 -7.41 -11.28
N THR A 19 8.11 -7.70 -10.41
CA THR A 19 7.02 -6.80 -10.07
C THR A 19 7.29 -6.06 -8.75
N LEU A 20 7.55 -4.76 -8.87
CA LEU A 20 7.60 -3.84 -7.73
C LEU A 20 6.18 -3.34 -7.44
N ASN A 21 5.38 -4.11 -6.70
CA ASN A 21 4.01 -3.71 -6.35
C ASN A 21 3.53 -4.31 -5.02
N ALA A 22 2.51 -3.70 -4.44
CA ALA A 22 1.67 -4.22 -3.37
C ALA A 22 0.28 -3.62 -3.52
N PHE A 23 -0.78 -4.33 -3.13
CA PHE A 23 -2.14 -3.80 -3.19
C PHE A 23 -3.07 -4.40 -2.13
N CYS A 24 -4.03 -3.61 -1.66
CA CYS A 24 -5.13 -4.08 -0.81
C CYS A 24 -6.45 -4.26 -1.57
N THR A 25 -7.09 -5.41 -1.41
CA THR A 25 -8.47 -5.64 -1.89
C THR A 25 -9.49 -5.34 -0.77
N PRO A 26 -10.77 -5.12 -1.13
CA PRO A 26 -11.83 -5.03 -0.12
C PRO A 26 -11.84 -6.23 0.81
N GLY A 27 -12.05 -5.99 2.10
CA GLY A 27 -12.07 -7.04 3.14
C GLY A 27 -10.72 -7.28 3.83
N GLY A 28 -9.68 -6.50 3.53
CA GLY A 28 -8.43 -6.48 4.29
C GLY A 28 -7.37 -7.49 3.83
N TYR A 29 -7.46 -7.96 2.59
CA TYR A 29 -6.41 -8.81 2.01
C TYR A 29 -5.37 -7.92 1.32
N ILE A 30 -4.13 -8.01 1.78
CA ILE A 30 -2.99 -7.29 1.23
C ILE A 30 -2.12 -8.30 0.49
N TYR A 31 -1.79 -7.99 -0.76
CA TYR A 31 -0.91 -8.78 -1.60
C TYR A 31 0.39 -8.03 -1.81
N VAL A 32 1.52 -8.70 -1.61
CA VAL A 32 2.85 -8.12 -1.73
C VAL A 32 3.68 -8.99 -2.65
N PHE A 33 4.26 -8.41 -3.69
CA PHE A 33 5.11 -9.14 -4.63
C PHE A 33 6.53 -9.30 -4.08
N THR A 34 7.22 -10.41 -4.39
CA THR A 34 8.61 -10.60 -3.94
C THR A 34 9.56 -9.54 -4.51
N GLY A 35 9.26 -8.97 -5.67
CA GLY A 35 10.02 -7.86 -6.24
C GLY A 35 10.08 -6.64 -5.32
N ILE A 36 8.93 -6.17 -4.79
CA ILE A 36 8.95 -5.04 -3.84
C ILE A 36 9.65 -5.41 -2.52
N LEU A 37 9.52 -6.65 -2.05
CA LEU A 37 10.24 -7.11 -0.84
C LEU A 37 11.76 -7.12 -1.03
N LYS A 38 12.24 -7.51 -2.22
CA LYS A 38 13.67 -7.48 -2.56
C LYS A 38 14.17 -6.05 -2.84
N PHE A 39 13.26 -5.13 -3.16
CA PHE A 39 13.57 -3.73 -3.46
C PHE A 39 13.76 -2.87 -2.21
N LEU A 40 12.98 -3.06 -1.16
CA LEU A 40 13.08 -2.28 0.07
C LEU A 40 14.33 -2.67 0.90
N ASP A 41 14.79 -1.77 1.77
CA ASP A 41 16.01 -1.99 2.56
C ASP A 41 15.75 -2.38 4.02
N SER A 42 14.56 -2.11 4.55
CA SER A 42 14.29 -2.22 5.98
C SER A 42 12.82 -2.47 6.30
N GLY A 43 12.58 -2.96 7.52
CA GLY A 43 11.24 -3.33 7.99
C GLY A 43 10.30 -2.14 8.14
N ASP A 44 10.80 -0.96 8.49
CA ASP A 44 10.01 0.28 8.52
C ASP A 44 9.54 0.74 7.14
N GLN A 45 10.33 0.50 6.09
CA GLN A 45 9.91 0.77 4.71
C GLN A 45 8.79 -0.17 4.29
N LEU A 46 8.92 -1.47 4.58
CA LEU A 46 7.82 -2.42 4.35
C LEU A 46 6.58 -2.05 5.16
N ALA A 47 6.75 -1.72 6.44
CA ALA A 47 5.66 -1.29 7.30
C ALA A 47 4.97 -0.03 6.74
N GLY A 48 5.73 0.89 6.14
CA GLY A 48 5.22 2.06 5.44
C GLY A 48 4.36 1.72 4.23
N VAL A 49 4.82 0.80 3.37
CA VAL A 49 4.05 0.29 2.22
C VAL A 49 2.78 -0.40 2.69
N LEU A 50 2.86 -1.29 3.69
CA LEU A 50 1.69 -1.96 4.24
C LEU A 50 0.70 -0.98 4.89
N GLY A 51 1.20 -0.01 5.65
CA GLY A 51 0.37 1.04 6.25
C GLY A 51 -0.34 1.91 5.20
N HIS A 52 0.29 2.12 4.05
CA HIS A 52 -0.30 2.82 2.91
C HIS A 52 -1.45 2.00 2.29
N GLU A 53 -1.23 0.70 2.05
CA GLU A 53 -2.28 -0.23 1.59
C GLU A 53 -3.46 -0.34 2.56
N MET A 54 -3.17 -0.40 3.86
CA MET A 54 -4.19 -0.33 4.92
C MET A 54 -4.93 1.01 4.91
N GLY A 55 -4.26 2.11 4.56
CA GLY A 55 -4.85 3.43 4.35
C GLY A 55 -5.88 3.44 3.22
N HIS A 56 -5.57 2.83 2.07
CA HIS A 56 -6.54 2.69 0.97
C HIS A 56 -7.80 1.94 1.39
N ALA A 57 -7.64 0.88 2.20
CA ALA A 57 -8.77 0.13 2.75
C ALA A 57 -9.56 0.93 3.81
N ASP A 58 -8.89 1.60 4.75
CA ASP A 58 -9.54 2.41 5.80
C ASP A 58 -10.32 3.58 5.21
N MET A 59 -9.78 4.22 4.17
CA MET A 59 -10.43 5.31 3.44
C MET A 59 -11.39 4.80 2.36
N ARG A 60 -11.52 3.48 2.20
CA ARG A 60 -12.43 2.81 1.26
C ARG A 60 -12.20 3.19 -0.21
N HIS A 61 -10.98 3.60 -0.59
CA HIS A 61 -10.61 4.08 -1.93
C HIS A 61 -11.07 3.15 -3.04
N SER A 62 -10.70 1.86 -2.97
CA SER A 62 -11.04 0.88 -3.99
C SER A 62 -12.55 0.69 -4.11
N THR A 63 -13.28 0.58 -2.99
CA THR A 63 -14.74 0.40 -3.02
C THR A 63 -15.49 1.63 -3.55
N ARG A 64 -15.04 2.85 -3.21
CA ARG A 64 -15.59 4.10 -3.75
C ARG A 64 -15.36 4.17 -5.27
N GLN A 65 -14.15 3.87 -5.72
CA GLN A 65 -13.80 3.89 -7.14
C GLN A 65 -14.54 2.83 -7.95
N MET A 66 -14.66 1.61 -7.44
CA MET A 66 -15.44 0.57 -8.10
C MET A 66 -16.93 0.93 -8.17
N THR A 67 -17.48 1.55 -7.12
CA THR A 67 -18.87 2.04 -7.14
C THR A 67 -19.06 3.12 -8.21
N GLN A 68 -18.08 4.01 -8.39
CA GLN A 68 -18.10 5.01 -9.47
C GLN A 68 -17.99 4.36 -10.86
N MET A 69 -17.16 3.33 -11.01
CA MET A 69 -16.90 2.68 -12.31
C MET A 69 -18.01 1.74 -12.76
N PHE A 70 -18.54 0.93 -11.85
CA PHE A 70 -19.47 -0.16 -12.17
C PHE A 70 -20.90 0.11 -11.67
N GLY A 71 -21.11 1.15 -10.87
CA GLY A 71 -22.37 1.39 -10.18
C GLY A 71 -22.61 0.41 -9.03
N VAL A 72 -23.57 0.76 -8.16
CA VAL A 72 -23.93 -0.05 -6.98
C VAL A 72 -24.49 -1.42 -7.39
N GLN A 73 -25.17 -1.50 -8.53
CA GLN A 73 -25.83 -2.73 -8.99
C GLN A 73 -24.84 -3.87 -9.24
N VAL A 74 -23.71 -3.60 -9.90
CA VAL A 74 -22.68 -4.62 -10.17
C VAL A 74 -22.02 -5.09 -8.87
N LEU A 75 -21.83 -4.20 -7.89
CA LEU A 75 -21.34 -4.60 -6.56
C LEU A 75 -22.35 -5.52 -5.85
N LEU A 76 -23.65 -5.23 -5.93
CA LEU A 76 -24.69 -6.10 -5.35
C LEU A 76 -24.72 -7.48 -6.02
N GLU A 77 -24.44 -7.54 -7.32
CA GLU A 77 -24.33 -8.81 -8.05
C GLU A 77 -23.13 -9.65 -7.61
N VAL A 78 -22.00 -9.02 -7.30
CA VAL A 78 -20.85 -9.69 -6.68
C VAL A 78 -21.20 -10.22 -5.30
N ILE A 79 -21.90 -9.42 -4.48
CA ILE A 79 -22.39 -9.87 -3.16
C ILE A 79 -23.36 -11.05 -3.30
N ALA A 80 -24.20 -11.04 -4.34
CA ALA A 80 -25.11 -12.14 -4.67
C ALA A 80 -24.41 -13.36 -5.29
N GLY A 81 -23.09 -13.33 -5.47
CA GLY A 81 -22.30 -14.46 -5.97
C GLY A 81 -22.35 -14.67 -7.49
N LYS A 82 -22.75 -13.67 -8.28
CA LYS A 82 -22.77 -13.79 -9.75
C LYS A 82 -21.36 -13.86 -10.32
N GLN A 83 -21.02 -14.98 -10.96
CA GLN A 83 -19.67 -15.28 -11.45
C GLN A 83 -19.14 -14.26 -12.47
N ASP A 84 -19.99 -13.76 -13.36
CA ASP A 84 -19.57 -12.79 -14.38
C ASP A 84 -19.20 -11.44 -13.76
N ALA A 85 -19.99 -10.96 -12.79
CA ALA A 85 -19.69 -9.76 -12.02
C ALA A 85 -18.40 -9.94 -11.19
N ILE A 86 -18.19 -11.12 -10.59
CA ILE A 86 -16.96 -11.43 -9.83
C ILE A 86 -15.72 -11.36 -10.75
N LYS A 87 -15.77 -11.95 -11.94
CA LYS A 87 -14.67 -11.90 -12.91
C LYS A 87 -14.38 -10.47 -13.36
N GLN A 88 -15.43 -9.71 -13.66
CA GLN A 88 -15.32 -8.32 -14.11
C GLN A 88 -14.65 -7.44 -13.04
N ILE A 89 -15.09 -7.53 -11.78
CA ILE A 89 -14.50 -6.77 -10.68
C ILE A 89 -13.09 -7.26 -10.34
N GLY A 90 -12.86 -8.57 -10.34
CA GLY A 90 -11.57 -9.17 -9.98
C GLY A 90 -10.41 -8.67 -10.84
N GLY A 91 -10.59 -8.59 -12.16
CA GLY A 91 -9.57 -8.07 -13.07
C GLY A 91 -9.35 -6.56 -12.92
N ALA A 92 -10.41 -5.80 -12.67
CA ALA A 92 -10.33 -4.35 -12.50
C ALA A 92 -9.59 -3.93 -11.23
N LEU A 93 -9.71 -4.71 -10.14
CA LEU A 93 -9.10 -4.42 -8.85
C LEU A 93 -7.57 -4.25 -8.91
N ILE A 94 -6.88 -5.09 -9.68
CA ILE A 94 -5.41 -5.10 -9.77
C ILE A 94 -4.90 -3.86 -10.51
N GLY A 95 -5.70 -3.32 -11.44
CA GLY A 95 -5.36 -2.16 -12.27
C GLY A 95 -5.97 -0.84 -11.80
N LEU A 96 -6.56 -0.79 -10.60
CA LEU A 96 -7.14 0.46 -10.09
C LEU A 96 -6.04 1.52 -9.95
N LYS A 97 -6.33 2.70 -10.52
CA LYS A 97 -5.46 3.86 -10.40
C LYS A 97 -6.06 4.85 -9.43
N PHE A 98 -5.36 5.12 -8.35
CA PHE A 98 -5.85 6.05 -7.34
C PHE A 98 -5.57 7.51 -7.73
N SER A 99 -6.37 8.43 -7.20
CA SER A 99 -6.16 9.86 -7.40
C SER A 99 -5.00 10.35 -6.54
N ARG A 100 -4.35 11.45 -6.91
CA ARG A 100 -3.29 12.06 -6.07
C ARG A 100 -3.77 12.38 -4.65
N ASN A 101 -5.04 12.74 -4.48
CA ASN A 101 -5.62 12.97 -3.15
C ASN A 101 -5.75 11.66 -2.35
N HIS A 102 -6.15 10.57 -3.00
CA HIS A 102 -6.18 9.24 -2.35
C HIS A 102 -4.78 8.82 -1.87
N GLU A 103 -3.75 9.09 -2.67
CA GLU A 103 -2.36 8.78 -2.30
C GLU A 103 -1.90 9.56 -1.07
N VAL A 104 -2.19 10.87 -1.02
CA VAL A 104 -1.86 11.71 0.15
C VAL A 104 -2.65 11.27 1.39
N GLU A 105 -3.93 10.91 1.24
CA GLU A 105 -4.72 10.34 2.34
C GLU A 105 -4.11 9.03 2.86
N ALA A 106 -3.72 8.12 1.96
CA ALA A 106 -3.13 6.83 2.30
C ALA A 106 -1.75 6.96 2.97
N ASP A 107 -0.90 7.89 2.52
CA ASP A 107 0.38 8.20 3.19
C ASP A 107 0.18 8.71 4.61
N ASN A 108 -0.74 9.65 4.79
CA ASN A 108 -1.06 10.18 6.11
C ASN A 108 -1.58 9.07 7.02
N CYS A 109 -2.42 8.18 6.50
CA CYS A 109 -2.87 6.99 7.22
C CYS A 109 -1.71 6.06 7.58
N SER A 110 -0.77 5.82 6.66
CA SER A 110 0.42 5.00 6.93
C SER A 110 1.21 5.52 8.13
N VAL A 111 1.49 6.83 8.17
CA VAL A 111 2.13 7.46 9.32
C VAL A 111 1.30 7.30 10.59
N GLN A 112 -0.02 7.51 10.53
CA GLN A 112 -0.92 7.32 11.68
C GLN A 112 -0.93 5.88 12.21
N TYR A 113 -0.85 4.88 11.32
CA TYR A 113 -0.77 3.46 11.68
C TYR A 113 0.51 3.14 12.43
N LEU A 114 1.63 3.71 11.99
CA LEU A 114 2.96 3.41 12.52
C LEU A 114 3.35 4.28 13.72
N CYS A 115 2.79 5.48 13.85
CA CYS A 115 3.10 6.43 14.92
C CYS A 115 3.09 5.84 16.35
N PRO A 116 2.11 5.00 16.75
CA PRO A 116 2.09 4.40 18.08
C PRO A 116 3.02 3.18 18.24
N THR A 117 3.82 2.84 17.23
CA THR A 117 4.72 1.68 17.24
C THR A 117 6.19 2.11 17.34
N PRO A 118 7.13 1.19 17.61
CA PRO A 118 8.56 1.52 17.58
C PRO A 118 9.10 1.85 16.18
N TYR A 119 8.40 1.45 15.11
CA TYR A 119 8.83 1.70 13.74
C TYR A 119 9.01 3.19 13.46
N ASN A 120 10.00 3.53 12.65
CA ASN A 120 10.07 4.85 12.04
C ASN A 120 8.80 5.11 11.20
N ALA A 121 7.90 5.95 11.71
CA ALA A 121 6.60 6.20 11.08
C ALA A 121 6.68 6.87 9.70
N ALA A 122 7.84 7.44 9.33
CA ALA A 122 8.10 7.96 7.98
C ALA A 122 8.79 6.94 7.07
N GLY A 123 8.89 5.67 7.45
CA GLY A 123 9.60 4.63 6.69
C GLY A 123 9.11 4.46 5.25
N GLY A 124 7.81 4.72 4.99
CA GLY A 124 7.25 4.70 3.63
C GLY A 124 7.92 5.70 2.66
N ALA A 125 8.50 6.79 3.17
CA ALA A 125 9.30 7.72 2.35
C ALA A 125 10.50 7.03 1.70
N GLY A 126 11.09 6.03 2.36
CA GLY A 126 12.26 5.32 1.86
C GLY A 126 11.99 4.60 0.54
N PHE A 127 10.77 4.12 0.29
CA PHE A 127 10.40 3.57 -1.02
C PHE A 127 10.56 4.62 -2.13
N PHE A 128 10.01 5.82 -1.94
CA PHE A 128 10.08 6.90 -2.93
C PHE A 128 11.50 7.45 -3.10
N GLU A 129 12.27 7.56 -2.01
CA GLU A 129 13.69 7.94 -2.07
C GLU A 129 14.48 6.98 -2.98
N LYS A 130 14.21 5.66 -2.87
CA LYS A 130 14.83 4.67 -3.75
C LYS A 130 14.39 4.78 -5.20
N ILE A 131 13.09 5.02 -5.45
CA ILE A 131 12.60 5.23 -6.81
C ILE A 131 13.25 6.45 -7.47
N GLN A 132 13.37 7.57 -6.73
CA GLN A 132 14.05 8.76 -7.23
C GLN A 132 15.52 8.49 -7.56
N ALA A 133 16.22 7.70 -6.73
CA ALA A 133 17.61 7.32 -6.97
C ALA A 133 17.80 6.46 -8.24
N MET A 134 16.78 5.75 -8.72
CA MET A 134 16.85 4.97 -9.97
C MET A 134 16.80 5.83 -11.25
N GLY A 135 16.53 7.14 -11.15
CA GLY A 135 16.64 8.06 -12.29
C GLY A 135 15.62 7.86 -13.42
N GLY A 136 14.49 7.19 -13.16
CA GLY A 136 13.33 7.15 -14.06
C GLY A 136 13.43 6.24 -15.30
N ALA A 137 14.47 5.40 -15.43
CA ALA A 137 14.66 4.54 -16.60
C ALA A 137 13.54 3.49 -16.81
N LYS A 138 12.83 3.11 -15.73
CA LYS A 138 11.62 2.28 -15.77
C LYS A 138 10.69 2.70 -14.64
N VAL A 139 9.46 3.07 -14.98
CA VAL A 139 8.42 3.35 -13.98
C VAL A 139 8.04 2.01 -13.31
N PRO A 140 8.16 1.87 -11.98
CA PRO A 140 7.70 0.70 -11.25
C PRO A 140 6.20 0.47 -11.42
N GLU A 141 5.76 -0.78 -11.40
CA GLU A 141 4.33 -1.12 -11.48
C GLU A 141 3.52 -0.49 -10.33
N PHE A 142 4.12 -0.33 -9.15
CA PHE A 142 3.52 0.43 -8.05
C PHE A 142 3.11 1.84 -8.49
N LEU A 143 3.95 2.57 -9.22
CA LEU A 143 3.62 3.92 -9.70
C LEU A 143 2.55 3.94 -10.80
N SER A 144 2.27 2.81 -11.46
CA SER A 144 1.15 2.70 -12.42
C SER A 144 -0.20 2.77 -11.73
N THR A 145 -0.30 2.25 -10.50
CA THR A 145 -1.53 2.18 -9.69
C THR A 145 -1.58 3.26 -8.59
N HIS A 146 -0.41 3.69 -8.13
CA HIS A 146 -0.18 4.73 -7.11
C HIS A 146 0.61 5.91 -7.70
N PRO A 147 -0.05 6.88 -8.37
CA PRO A 147 0.65 7.99 -8.99
C PRO A 147 1.45 8.82 -7.98
N ASP A 148 2.70 9.17 -8.30
CA ASP A 148 3.50 10.06 -7.47
C ASP A 148 3.10 11.53 -7.71
N PRO A 149 2.54 12.25 -6.71
CA PRO A 149 2.32 13.69 -6.76
C PRO A 149 3.61 14.53 -6.72
N GLY A 150 4.77 13.92 -6.47
CA GLY A 150 6.09 14.56 -6.42
C GLY A 150 6.49 15.08 -5.04
N ASN A 151 5.61 14.94 -4.04
CA ASN A 151 5.82 15.42 -2.67
C ASN A 151 5.58 14.36 -1.59
N ARG A 152 5.58 13.06 -1.97
CA ARG A 152 5.26 11.94 -1.06
C ARG A 152 6.23 11.87 0.12
N ILE A 153 7.53 12.04 -0.15
CA ILE A 153 8.60 12.02 0.87
C ILE A 153 8.34 13.09 1.94
N GLU A 154 7.99 14.30 1.50
CA GLU A 154 7.68 15.44 2.35
C GLU A 154 6.41 15.19 3.15
N VAL A 155 5.37 14.59 2.56
CA VAL A 155 4.13 14.23 3.25
C VAL A 155 4.40 13.28 4.42
N PHE A 156 5.15 12.19 4.21
CA PHE A 156 5.53 11.26 5.28
C PHE A 156 6.30 11.95 6.41
N LYS A 157 7.32 12.75 6.05
CA LYS A 157 8.17 13.45 7.03
C LYS A 157 7.41 14.51 7.81
N ALA A 158 6.61 15.32 7.13
CA ALA A 158 5.79 16.36 7.75
C ALA A 158 4.74 15.74 8.68
N LYS A 159 4.05 14.68 8.27
CA LYS A 159 3.04 14.03 9.11
C LYS A 159 3.65 13.38 10.35
N LYS A 160 4.85 12.77 10.22
CA LYS A 160 5.59 12.22 11.38
C LYS A 160 5.89 13.32 12.41
N GLN A 161 6.31 14.51 11.94
CA GLN A 161 6.60 15.65 12.80
C GLN A 161 5.32 16.22 13.43
N GLU A 162 4.27 16.41 12.63
CA GLU A 162 2.96 16.89 13.08
C GLU A 162 2.40 16.04 14.23
N LEU A 163 2.49 14.71 14.11
CA LEU A 163 2.00 13.76 15.12
C LEU A 163 3.01 13.50 16.25
N ASN A 164 4.20 14.10 16.20
CA ASN A 164 5.27 13.92 17.18
C ASN A 164 5.65 12.44 17.40
N CYS A 165 5.64 11.63 16.34
CA CYS A 165 5.88 10.18 16.43
C CYS A 165 7.31 9.91 16.90
N LYS A 166 7.44 9.02 17.90
CA LYS A 166 8.72 8.74 18.58
C LYS A 166 9.46 7.52 18.05
N GLY A 167 8.78 6.64 17.30
CA GLY A 167 9.40 5.48 16.69
C GLY A 167 10.54 5.84 15.74
N ILE A 168 11.66 5.12 15.89
CA ILE A 168 12.88 5.28 15.09
C ILE A 168 13.42 3.95 14.58
N GLU A 169 12.84 2.83 14.99
CA GLU A 169 13.32 1.50 14.64
C GLU A 169 13.12 1.24 13.16
N THR A 170 14.18 0.81 12.48
CA THR A 170 14.15 0.44 11.07
C THR A 170 13.96 -1.06 10.87
N TYR A 171 14.32 -1.88 11.87
CA TYR A 171 14.36 -3.34 11.77
C TYR A 171 15.11 -3.84 10.52
N LYS A 172 16.19 -3.13 10.15
CA LYS A 172 16.93 -3.39 8.93
C LYS A 172 17.52 -4.81 8.91
N ASN A 173 18.12 -5.26 10.01
CA ASN A 173 18.79 -6.56 10.03
C ASN A 173 17.81 -7.73 9.95
N GLU A 174 16.71 -7.64 10.71
CA GLU A 174 15.61 -8.61 10.71
C GLU A 174 14.95 -8.68 9.33
N TYR A 175 14.74 -7.52 8.71
CA TYR A 175 14.21 -7.43 7.36
C TYR A 175 15.12 -8.12 6.35
N GLN A 176 16.42 -7.82 6.37
CA GLN A 176 17.39 -8.44 5.46
C GLN A 176 17.54 -9.96 5.71
N ALA A 177 17.37 -10.42 6.94
CA ALA A 177 17.31 -11.86 7.24
C ALA A 177 16.06 -12.51 6.63
N MET A 178 14.90 -11.86 6.72
CA MET A 178 13.65 -12.33 6.11
C MET A 178 13.75 -12.36 4.58
N VAL A 179 14.29 -11.31 3.95
CA VAL A 179 14.44 -11.23 2.48
C VAL A 179 15.31 -12.37 1.94
N LYS A 180 16.34 -12.81 2.68
CA LYS A 180 17.17 -13.97 2.30
C LYS A 180 16.44 -15.31 2.30
N LEU A 181 15.29 -15.40 2.95
CA LEU A 181 14.44 -16.59 2.98
C LEU A 181 13.39 -16.61 1.87
N LEU A 182 13.26 -15.52 1.11
CA LEU A 182 12.35 -15.48 -0.03
C LEU A 182 12.83 -16.45 -1.12
N PRO A 183 11.88 -17.07 -1.85
CA PRO A 183 12.20 -17.98 -2.94
C PRO A 183 12.95 -17.28 -4.10
#